data_AF-E6XFX7-F1
#
_entry.id   AF-E6XFX7-F1
#
_cell.length_a   1.000
_cell.length_b   1.000
_cell.length_c   1.000
_cell.angle_alpha   90.00
_cell.angle_beta   90.00
_cell.angle_gamma   90.00
#
_symmetry.space_group_name_H-M   'P 1'
#
loop_
_entity.id
_entity.type
_entity.pdbx_description
1 polymer ?
#
loop_
_entity_poly.entity_id
_entity_poly.type
_entity_poly.pdbx_seq_one_letter_code
_entity_poly.pdbx_strand_id
1 'polypeptide(L)'
;MRNISIAGKLGLGFGIVIFFSFVLAITGWLGLINTIDSSDKMVAIQSLNKVISDTKAARENYLRSMKEKDKQVLGDNIELMTSILEVERSKYSNATEAAILDEAISHLIEYKTIYENLTQLIDSKAEKSAEAMQLAQSITDMQAQHVEVMKSSIEGINWQAIAEINAVTVQMKQMDQDARNWFLDTADQTMYETLKQTGNEIITKLQTITSQYQLANTAKTIKSESKLLELYGQLVKINLSVDALG
;
A
#
# COMPACT_ATOMS: atom_id res chain seq x y z
N MET A 1 19.32 -7.32 14.00
CA MET A 1 18.04 -7.49 13.29
C MET A 1 16.94 -7.43 14.35
N ARG A 2 16.30 -6.27 14.53
CA ARG A 2 15.31 -6.07 15.60
C ARG A 2 13.92 -6.37 15.03
N ASN A 3 13.35 -7.47 15.50
CA ASN A 3 12.04 -7.96 15.16
C ASN A 3 11.00 -7.05 15.84
N ILE A 4 10.40 -6.11 15.10
CA ILE A 4 9.29 -5.25 15.57
C ILE A 4 7.95 -5.69 14.91
N SER A 5 7.92 -6.84 14.23
CA SER A 5 6.87 -7.15 13.25
C SER A 5 5.66 -7.95 13.78
N ILE A 6 5.45 -8.11 15.10
CA ILE A 6 4.26 -8.84 15.59
C ILE A 6 3.49 -8.02 16.63
N ALA A 7 4.17 -7.40 17.61
CA ALA A 7 3.52 -6.55 18.61
C ALA A 7 2.92 -5.26 18.01
N GLY A 8 3.57 -4.67 17.00
CA GLY A 8 3.00 -3.54 16.26
C GLY A 8 1.82 -3.92 15.35
N LYS A 9 1.82 -5.16 14.82
CA LYS A 9 0.74 -5.69 13.97
C LYS A 9 -0.51 -6.05 14.75
N LEU A 10 -0.38 -6.46 16.02
CA LEU A 10 -1.54 -6.74 16.88
C LEU A 10 -2.16 -5.47 17.49
N GLY A 11 -1.36 -4.44 17.79
CA GLY A 11 -1.84 -3.23 18.47
C GLY A 11 -2.65 -2.28 17.60
N LEU A 12 -2.28 -2.11 16.32
CA LEU A 12 -2.86 -1.06 15.45
C LEU A 12 -4.25 -1.43 14.92
N GLY A 13 -4.44 -2.68 14.46
CA GLY A 13 -5.76 -3.18 14.05
C GLY A 13 -6.73 -3.47 15.21
N PHE A 14 -6.21 -3.74 16.41
CA PHE A 14 -7.05 -3.91 17.61
C PHE A 14 -7.43 -2.56 18.25
N GLY A 15 -6.53 -1.58 18.18
CA GLY A 15 -6.76 -0.23 18.71
C GLY A 15 -7.95 0.47 18.05
N ILE A 16 -8.18 0.28 16.75
CA ILE A 16 -9.34 0.86 16.06
C ILE A 16 -10.67 0.26 16.57
N VAL A 17 -10.68 -1.04 16.89
CA VAL A 17 -11.86 -1.71 17.44
C VAL A 17 -12.11 -1.22 18.86
N ILE A 18 -11.05 -1.05 19.65
CA ILE A 18 -11.13 -0.43 20.98
C ILE A 18 -11.66 0.99 20.86
N PHE A 19 -11.15 1.82 19.95
CA PHE A 19 -11.63 3.18 19.75
C PHE A 19 -13.12 3.21 19.44
N PHE A 20 -13.58 2.43 18.45
CA PHE A 20 -14.99 2.38 18.11
C PHE A 20 -15.85 1.81 19.25
N SER A 21 -15.33 0.85 20.02
CA SER A 21 -16.02 0.30 21.18
C SER A 21 -16.11 1.31 22.32
N PHE A 22 -15.05 2.10 22.50
CA PHE A 22 -14.96 3.13 23.51
C PHE A 22 -15.91 4.28 23.21
N VAL A 23 -15.97 4.75 21.96
CA VAL A 23 -16.95 5.77 21.58
C VAL A 23 -18.38 5.26 21.76
N LEU A 24 -18.68 4.01 21.43
CA LEU A 24 -19.99 3.42 21.72
C LEU A 24 -20.28 3.36 23.22
N ALA A 25 -19.30 3.00 24.05
CA ALA A 25 -19.44 3.01 25.51
C ALA A 25 -19.72 4.44 26.05
N ILE A 26 -19.05 5.45 25.50
CA ILE A 26 -19.29 6.87 25.81
C ILE A 26 -20.72 7.27 25.45
N THR A 27 -21.20 6.90 24.26
CA THR A 27 -22.58 7.21 23.86
C THR A 27 -23.62 6.55 24.77
N GLY A 28 -23.34 5.34 25.26
CA GLY A 28 -24.19 4.65 26.24
C GLY A 28 -24.21 5.33 27.61
N TRP A 29 -23.05 5.80 28.09
CA TRP A 29 -22.90 6.49 29.38
C TRP A 29 -23.53 7.89 29.37
N LEU A 30 -23.31 8.68 28.32
CA LEU A 30 -23.89 10.02 28.18
C LEU A 30 -25.43 9.98 28.03
N GLY A 31 -25.97 8.92 27.41
CA GLY A 31 -27.42 8.71 27.29
C GLY A 31 -28.13 8.41 28.62
N LEU A 32 -27.40 7.91 29.63
CA LEU A 32 -27.94 7.53 30.93
C LEU A 32 -28.00 8.69 31.95
N ILE A 33 -27.23 9.77 31.75
CA ILE A 33 -26.91 10.71 32.86
C ILE A 33 -27.79 11.98 32.92
N ASN A 34 -28.51 12.44 31.88
CA ASN A 34 -29.20 13.75 31.96
C ASN A 34 -30.58 13.81 31.29
N THR A 35 -31.64 13.72 32.11
CA THR A 35 -33.06 13.69 31.68
C THR A 35 -33.70 15.07 31.43
N ILE A 36 -32.96 16.19 31.44
CA ILE A 36 -33.56 17.54 31.25
C ILE A 36 -32.84 18.41 30.18
N ASP A 37 -31.69 17.97 29.65
CA ASP A 37 -30.90 18.68 28.64
C ASP A 37 -30.62 17.79 27.40
N SER A 38 -31.58 16.92 27.10
CA SER A 38 -31.38 15.70 26.32
C SER A 38 -31.42 15.89 24.81
N SER A 39 -32.09 16.92 24.30
CA SER A 39 -32.30 17.09 22.84
C SER A 39 -30.98 17.36 22.10
N ASP A 40 -30.21 18.36 22.52
CA ASP A 40 -28.98 18.76 21.82
C ASP A 40 -27.89 17.68 21.97
N LYS A 41 -27.79 17.05 23.14
CA LYS A 41 -26.88 15.93 23.41
C LYS A 41 -27.24 14.70 22.57
N MET A 42 -28.54 14.40 22.44
CA MET A 42 -29.01 13.29 21.61
C MET A 42 -28.73 13.54 20.11
N VAL A 43 -28.89 14.76 19.63
CA VAL A 43 -28.54 15.14 18.24
C VAL A 43 -27.04 14.99 17.99
N ALA A 44 -26.19 15.44 18.92
CA ALA A 44 -24.74 15.28 18.82
C ALA A 44 -24.32 13.79 18.81
N ILE A 45 -24.90 12.97 19.69
CA ILE A 45 -24.66 11.52 19.74
C ILE A 45 -25.10 10.82 18.45
N GLN A 46 -26.28 11.17 17.91
CA GLN A 46 -26.75 10.61 16.64
C GLN A 46 -25.85 11.01 15.47
N SER A 47 -25.42 12.27 15.43
CA SER A 47 -24.47 12.76 14.44
C SER A 47 -23.14 12.02 14.51
N LEU A 48 -22.55 11.90 15.72
CA LEU A 48 -21.29 11.20 15.93
C LEU A 48 -21.39 9.72 15.53
N ASN A 49 -22.45 9.02 15.94
CA ASN A 49 -22.68 7.62 15.56
C ASN A 49 -22.83 7.42 14.05
N LYS A 50 -23.51 8.35 13.37
CA LYS A 50 -23.61 8.33 11.91
C LYS A 50 -22.23 8.49 11.27
N VAL A 51 -21.45 9.50 11.67
CA VAL A 51 -20.12 9.74 11.10
C VAL A 51 -19.17 8.58 11.39
N ILE A 52 -19.27 7.93 12.56
CA ILE A 52 -18.52 6.70 12.87
C ILE A 52 -18.84 5.57 11.90
N SER A 53 -20.13 5.34 11.63
CA SER A 53 -20.56 4.33 10.66
C SER A 53 -20.09 4.67 9.25
N ASP A 54 -20.22 5.93 8.85
CA ASP A 54 -19.76 6.42 7.54
C ASP A 54 -18.23 6.32 7.41
N THR A 55 -17.48 6.54 8.50
CA THR A 55 -16.01 6.36 8.56
C THR A 55 -15.61 4.91 8.34
N LYS A 56 -16.29 3.96 9.00
CA LYS A 56 -16.04 2.53 8.80
C LYS A 56 -16.28 2.13 7.35
N ALA A 57 -17.38 2.56 6.76
CA ALA A 57 -17.68 2.29 5.34
C ALA A 57 -16.65 2.95 4.40
N ALA A 58 -16.26 4.19 4.68
CA ALA A 58 -15.25 4.91 3.91
C ALA A 58 -13.88 4.20 3.95
N ARG A 59 -13.49 3.68 5.12
CA ARG A 59 -12.27 2.89 5.28
C ARG A 59 -12.27 1.63 4.43
N GLU A 60 -13.33 0.83 4.50
CA GLU A 60 -13.44 -0.40 3.70
C GLU A 60 -13.45 -0.10 2.19
N ASN A 61 -14.12 0.99 1.79
CA ASN A 61 -14.09 1.44 0.40
C ASN A 61 -12.70 1.89 -0.01
N TYR A 62 -11.98 2.62 0.84
CA TYR A 62 -10.62 3.07 0.55
C TYR A 62 -9.63 1.91 0.47
N LEU A 63 -9.69 0.93 1.38
CA LEU A 63 -8.85 -0.27 1.33
C LEU A 63 -9.12 -1.10 0.07
N ARG A 64 -10.36 -1.16 -0.39
CA ARG A 64 -10.74 -1.87 -1.62
C ARG A 64 -10.33 -1.13 -2.88
N SER A 65 -10.53 0.18 -2.93
CA SER A 65 -10.35 0.97 -4.16
C SER A 65 -8.94 1.52 -4.31
N MET A 66 -8.30 1.87 -3.19
CA MET A 66 -7.03 2.61 -3.12
C MET A 66 -7.06 3.91 -3.96
N LYS A 67 -8.25 4.52 -4.15
CA LYS A 67 -8.45 5.72 -4.98
C LYS A 67 -8.48 6.98 -4.13
N GLU A 68 -7.97 8.07 -4.72
CA GLU A 68 -7.94 9.41 -4.10
C GLU A 68 -9.32 9.88 -3.61
N LYS A 69 -10.39 9.55 -4.34
CA LYS A 69 -11.75 9.88 -3.91
C LYS A 69 -12.12 9.24 -2.56
N ASP A 70 -11.84 7.95 -2.40
CA ASP A 70 -12.21 7.23 -1.17
C ASP A 70 -11.26 7.57 -0.01
N LYS A 71 -9.99 7.88 -0.33
CA LYS A 71 -9.03 8.51 0.60
C LYS A 71 -9.59 9.82 1.16
N GLN A 72 -10.03 10.72 0.29
CA GLN A 72 -10.61 12.01 0.67
C GLN A 72 -11.85 11.84 1.56
N VAL A 73 -12.80 10.98 1.16
CA VAL A 73 -14.01 10.72 1.96
C VAL A 73 -13.67 10.20 3.36
N LEU A 74 -12.67 9.33 3.49
CA LEU A 74 -12.22 8.85 4.79
C LEU A 74 -11.60 9.98 5.63
N GLY A 75 -10.74 10.81 5.03
CA GLY A 75 -10.15 11.98 5.68
C GLY A 75 -11.21 12.98 6.17
N ASP A 76 -12.16 13.34 5.31
CA ASP A 76 -13.26 14.27 5.62
C ASP A 76 -14.10 13.76 6.81
N ASN A 77 -14.38 12.46 6.88
CA ASN A 77 -15.10 11.86 7.99
C ASN A 77 -14.32 11.91 9.31
N ILE A 78 -12.99 11.70 9.28
CA ILE A 78 -12.12 11.81 10.45
C ILE A 78 -12.11 13.25 10.98
N GLU A 79 -12.00 14.23 10.08
CA GLU A 79 -12.04 15.66 10.44
C GLU A 79 -13.39 16.08 11.01
N LEU A 80 -14.49 15.56 10.44
CA LEU A 80 -15.83 15.82 10.95
C LEU A 80 -16.04 15.24 12.36
N MET A 81 -15.59 14.00 12.63
CA MET A 81 -15.65 13.44 13.99
C MET A 81 -14.84 14.29 14.97
N THR A 82 -13.66 14.74 14.56
CA THR A 82 -12.78 15.58 15.40
C THR A 82 -13.48 16.86 15.77
N SER A 83 -14.07 17.54 14.76
CA SER A 83 -14.81 18.78 14.94
C SER A 83 -16.01 18.60 15.88
N ILE A 84 -16.77 17.51 15.73
CA ILE A 84 -17.92 17.21 16.61
C ILE A 84 -17.45 17.02 18.06
N LEU A 85 -16.40 16.24 18.30
CA LEU A 85 -15.90 15.97 19.64
C LEU A 85 -15.31 17.21 20.31
N GLU A 86 -14.58 18.05 19.58
CA GLU A 86 -14.03 19.31 20.10
C GLU A 86 -15.14 20.32 20.46
N VAL A 87 -16.16 20.44 19.60
CA VAL A 87 -17.33 21.28 19.88
C VAL A 87 -18.07 20.78 21.11
N GLU A 88 -18.34 19.47 21.22
CA GLU A 88 -18.98 18.91 22.41
C GLU A 88 -18.12 19.12 23.66
N ARG A 89 -16.81 18.89 23.58
CA ARG A 89 -15.87 19.07 24.70
C ARG A 89 -15.89 20.48 25.27
N SER A 90 -16.06 21.49 24.42
CA SER A 90 -16.14 22.90 24.82
C SER A 90 -17.39 23.25 25.66
N LYS A 91 -18.45 22.43 25.58
CA LYS A 91 -19.72 22.66 26.29
C LYS A 91 -19.70 22.16 27.74
N TYR A 92 -18.75 21.30 28.10
CA TYR A 92 -18.69 20.69 29.43
C TYR A 92 -17.59 21.33 30.29
N SER A 93 -18.00 21.97 31.39
CA SER A 93 -17.08 22.52 32.42
C SER A 93 -16.82 21.57 33.58
N ASN A 94 -17.58 20.48 33.70
CA ASN A 94 -17.40 19.46 34.73
C ASN A 94 -16.25 18.51 34.38
N ALA A 95 -15.43 18.18 35.37
CA ALA A 95 -14.18 17.45 35.15
C ALA A 95 -14.40 16.01 34.64
N THR A 96 -15.53 15.38 34.98
CA THR A 96 -15.79 13.97 34.65
C THR A 96 -16.17 13.76 33.19
N GLU A 97 -17.20 14.43 32.66
CA GLU A 97 -17.54 14.25 31.24
C GLU A 97 -16.65 15.05 30.27
N ALA A 98 -15.91 16.05 30.76
CA ALA A 98 -14.73 16.58 30.08
C ALA A 98 -13.66 15.50 29.83
N ALA A 99 -13.28 14.73 30.86
CA ALA A 99 -12.23 13.72 30.74
C ALA A 99 -12.57 12.61 29.74
N ILE A 100 -13.84 12.22 29.66
CA ILE A 100 -14.33 11.21 28.71
C ILE A 100 -14.17 11.69 27.26
N LEU A 101 -14.53 12.95 26.99
CA LEU A 101 -14.38 13.55 25.66
C LEU A 101 -12.91 13.77 25.31
N ASP A 102 -12.07 14.14 26.28
CA ASP A 102 -10.62 14.25 26.10
C ASP A 102 -10.00 12.90 25.71
N GLU A 103 -10.43 11.80 26.35
CA GLU A 103 -9.99 10.44 26.00
C GLU A 103 -10.44 10.03 24.58
N ALA A 104 -11.68 10.34 24.20
CA ALA A 104 -12.18 10.09 22.85
C ALA A 104 -11.40 10.87 21.78
N ILE A 105 -11.09 12.14 22.04
CA ILE A 105 -10.26 12.97 21.16
C ILE A 105 -8.85 12.39 21.04
N SER A 106 -8.26 11.94 22.16
CA SER A 106 -6.93 11.30 22.15
C SER A 106 -6.90 10.07 21.23
N HIS A 107 -7.88 9.18 21.32
CA HIS A 107 -7.95 8.02 20.43
C HIS A 107 -8.25 8.38 18.97
N LEU A 108 -8.99 9.47 18.72
CA LEU A 108 -9.21 9.94 17.36
C LEU A 108 -7.92 10.50 16.73
N ILE A 109 -7.05 11.13 17.52
CA ILE A 109 -5.71 11.57 17.09
C ILE A 109 -4.83 10.35 16.75
N GLU A 110 -4.88 9.30 17.57
CA GLU A 110 -4.21 8.03 17.27
C GLU A 110 -4.73 7.44 15.96
N TYR A 111 -6.06 7.42 15.76
CA TYR A 111 -6.67 6.93 14.54
C TYR A 111 -6.28 7.77 13.31
N LYS A 112 -6.22 9.09 13.43
CA LYS A 112 -5.72 9.98 12.37
C LYS A 112 -4.29 9.66 11.99
N THR A 113 -3.42 9.36 12.96
CA THR A 113 -2.04 8.94 12.71
C THR A 113 -2.00 7.61 11.93
N ILE A 114 -2.88 6.66 12.25
CA ILE A 114 -3.01 5.39 11.50
C ILE A 114 -3.45 5.66 10.06
N TYR A 115 -4.44 6.53 9.87
CA TYR A 115 -4.91 6.94 8.56
C TYR A 115 -3.78 7.58 7.73
N GLU A 116 -3.03 8.53 8.29
CA GLU A 116 -1.90 9.16 7.61
C GLU A 116 -0.85 8.13 7.18
N ASN A 117 -0.48 7.21 8.08
CA ASN A 117 0.45 6.12 7.74
C ASN A 117 -0.09 5.20 6.63
N LEU A 118 -1.38 4.84 6.67
CA LEU A 118 -2.02 4.04 5.63
C LEU A 118 -1.99 4.76 4.28
N THR A 119 -2.31 6.05 4.24
CA THR A 119 -2.27 6.83 3.00
C THR A 119 -0.86 6.92 2.42
N GLN A 120 0.15 7.16 3.24
CA GLN A 120 1.55 7.19 2.80
C GLN A 120 2.00 5.84 2.23
N LEU A 121 1.59 4.73 2.83
CA LEU A 121 1.92 3.39 2.34
C LEU A 121 1.26 3.11 0.99
N ILE A 122 -0.01 3.47 0.82
CA ILE A 122 -0.73 3.30 -0.46
C ILE A 122 -0.13 4.20 -1.54
N ASP A 123 0.18 5.46 -1.23
CA ASP A 123 0.84 6.39 -2.16
C ASP A 123 2.21 5.85 -2.58
N SER A 124 3.00 5.32 -1.62
CA SER A 124 4.30 4.70 -1.92
C SER A 124 4.17 3.41 -2.75
N LYS A 125 3.11 2.62 -2.54
CA LYS A 125 2.78 1.45 -3.37
C LYS A 125 2.55 1.88 -4.81
N ALA A 126 1.75 2.93 -5.02
CA ALA A 126 1.45 3.46 -6.35
C ALA A 126 2.71 3.98 -7.06
N GLU A 127 3.53 4.76 -6.36
CA GLU A 127 4.79 5.28 -6.90
C GLU A 127 5.75 4.15 -7.32
N LYS A 128 5.97 3.17 -6.45
CA LYS A 128 6.88 2.05 -6.74
C LYS A 128 6.35 1.13 -7.82
N SER A 129 5.03 0.94 -7.90
CA SER A 129 4.41 0.21 -8.99
C SER A 129 4.66 0.91 -10.32
N ALA A 130 4.49 2.24 -10.38
CA ALA A 130 4.80 3.02 -11.56
C ALA A 130 6.30 2.96 -11.94
N GLU A 131 7.20 3.05 -10.95
CA GLU A 131 8.65 2.90 -11.15
C GLU A 131 8.99 1.53 -11.75
N ALA A 132 8.44 0.45 -11.19
CA ALA A 132 8.64 -0.90 -11.68
C ALA A 132 8.12 -1.07 -13.11
N MET A 133 6.94 -0.54 -13.41
CA MET A 133 6.34 -0.59 -14.76
C MET A 133 7.21 0.15 -15.79
N GLN A 134 7.74 1.33 -15.43
CA GLN A 134 8.64 2.09 -16.31
C GLN A 134 9.97 1.36 -16.53
N LEU A 135 10.52 0.76 -15.47
CA LEU A 135 11.77 0.01 -15.55
C LEU A 135 11.62 -1.25 -16.41
N ALA A 136 10.53 -2.01 -16.25
CA ALA A 136 10.23 -3.18 -17.06
C ALA A 136 10.09 -2.83 -18.55
N GLN A 137 9.44 -1.70 -18.87
CA GLN A 137 9.38 -1.19 -20.24
C GLN A 137 10.78 -0.84 -20.77
N SER A 138 11.58 -0.11 -19.97
CA SER A 138 12.95 0.25 -20.35
C SER A 138 13.83 -0.98 -20.60
N ILE A 139 13.68 -2.05 -19.81
CA ILE A 139 14.38 -3.33 -20.02
C ILE A 139 14.02 -3.93 -21.38
N THR A 140 12.72 -3.96 -21.71
CA THR A 140 12.24 -4.45 -23.01
C THR A 140 12.80 -3.62 -24.18
N ASP A 141 12.81 -2.30 -24.05
CA ASP A 141 13.33 -1.39 -25.08
C ASP A 141 14.84 -1.57 -25.29
N MET A 142 15.60 -1.73 -24.20
CA MET A 142 17.04 -2.03 -24.26
C MET A 142 17.31 -3.36 -24.96
N GLN A 143 16.49 -4.39 -24.72
CA GLN A 143 16.62 -5.68 -25.40
C GLN A 143 16.29 -5.58 -26.89
N ALA A 144 15.23 -4.85 -27.26
CA ALA A 144 14.89 -4.60 -28.65
C ALA A 144 16.01 -3.85 -29.39
N GLN A 145 16.58 -2.81 -28.76
CA GLN A 145 17.74 -2.11 -29.30
C GLN A 145 18.95 -3.04 -29.45
N HIS A 146 19.19 -3.92 -28.48
CA HIS A 146 20.29 -4.87 -28.55
C HIS A 146 20.14 -5.84 -29.72
N VAL A 147 18.92 -6.34 -29.97
CA VAL A 147 18.61 -7.19 -31.12
C VAL A 147 18.84 -6.45 -32.44
N GLU A 148 18.46 -5.19 -32.53
CA GLU A 148 18.65 -4.40 -33.76
C GLU A 148 20.13 -4.13 -34.06
N VAL A 149 20.93 -3.86 -33.03
CA VAL A 149 22.39 -3.73 -33.16
C VAL A 149 23.01 -5.04 -33.65
N MET A 150 22.57 -6.19 -33.15
CA MET A 150 23.07 -7.49 -33.63
C MET A 150 22.70 -7.78 -35.09
N LYS A 151 21.50 -7.40 -35.53
CA LYS A 151 21.06 -7.57 -36.93
C LYS A 151 21.82 -6.68 -37.91
N SER A 152 22.31 -5.54 -37.45
CA SER A 152 23.06 -4.56 -38.25
C SER A 152 24.58 -4.76 -38.16
N SER A 153 25.06 -5.79 -37.47
CA SER A 153 26.49 -6.07 -37.30
C SER A 153 27.19 -6.39 -38.61
N ILE A 154 28.34 -5.73 -38.84
CA ILE A 154 29.21 -5.94 -40.00
C ILE A 154 29.99 -7.27 -39.94
N GLU A 155 30.10 -7.90 -38.77
CA GLU A 155 30.79 -9.18 -38.55
C GLU A 155 29.92 -10.39 -38.91
N GLY A 156 28.67 -10.16 -39.34
CA GLY A 156 27.68 -11.19 -39.66
C GLY A 156 26.63 -11.34 -38.56
N ILE A 157 25.42 -11.75 -38.96
CA ILE A 157 24.27 -11.88 -38.05
C ILE A 157 24.38 -13.18 -37.26
N ASN A 158 24.44 -13.07 -35.94
CA ASN A 158 24.35 -14.23 -35.04
C ASN A 158 22.88 -14.53 -34.69
N TRP A 159 22.22 -15.32 -35.55
CA TRP A 159 20.80 -15.69 -35.37
C TRP A 159 20.52 -16.46 -34.09
N GLN A 160 21.49 -17.24 -33.60
CA GLN A 160 21.34 -18.01 -32.37
C GLN A 160 21.32 -17.07 -31.15
N ALA A 161 22.24 -16.11 -31.07
CA ALA A 161 22.25 -15.09 -30.02
C ALA A 161 20.95 -14.27 -30.01
N ILE A 162 20.47 -13.86 -31.20
CA ILE A 162 19.19 -13.15 -31.35
C ILE A 162 18.02 -14.01 -30.85
N ALA A 163 17.98 -15.30 -31.19
CA ALA A 163 16.91 -16.20 -30.77
C ALA A 163 16.88 -16.37 -29.23
N GLU A 164 18.04 -16.55 -28.60
CA GLU A 164 18.16 -16.67 -27.15
C GLU A 164 17.75 -15.39 -26.42
N ILE A 165 18.17 -14.22 -26.93
CA ILE A 165 17.76 -12.92 -26.39
C ILE A 165 16.25 -12.70 -26.52
N ASN A 166 15.67 -13.05 -27.66
CA ASN A 166 14.22 -12.95 -27.84
C ASN A 166 13.47 -13.88 -26.87
N ALA A 167 13.98 -15.09 -26.64
CA ALA A 167 13.40 -16.01 -25.66
C ALA A 167 13.44 -15.44 -24.24
N VAL A 168 14.56 -14.83 -23.84
CA VAL A 168 14.66 -14.13 -22.54
C VAL A 168 13.70 -12.94 -22.47
N THR A 169 13.58 -12.16 -23.54
CA THR A 169 12.66 -11.01 -23.61
C THR A 169 11.20 -11.45 -23.43
N VAL A 170 10.80 -12.59 -23.99
CA VAL A 170 9.46 -13.17 -23.76
C VAL A 170 9.26 -13.54 -22.28
N GLN A 171 10.27 -14.13 -21.63
CA GLN A 171 10.20 -14.46 -20.20
C GLN A 171 10.10 -13.22 -19.31
N MET A 172 10.86 -12.16 -19.62
CA MET A 172 10.75 -10.87 -18.92
C MET A 172 9.35 -10.27 -19.02
N LYS A 173 8.75 -10.29 -20.22
CA LYS A 173 7.39 -9.79 -20.43
C LYS A 173 6.35 -10.60 -19.66
N GLN A 174 6.50 -11.92 -19.62
CA GLN A 174 5.62 -12.77 -18.83
C GLN A 174 5.75 -12.45 -17.34
N MET A 175 6.98 -12.34 -16.82
CA MET A 175 7.22 -11.99 -15.42
C MET A 175 6.64 -10.61 -15.05
N ASP A 176 6.80 -9.61 -15.92
CA ASP A 176 6.19 -8.28 -15.72
C ASP A 176 4.65 -8.36 -15.74
N GLN A 177 4.06 -9.16 -16.63
CA GLN A 177 2.62 -9.37 -16.66
C GLN A 177 2.11 -10.07 -15.40
N ASP A 178 2.82 -11.10 -14.92
CA ASP A 178 2.50 -11.80 -13.68
C ASP A 178 2.60 -10.86 -12.48
N ALA A 179 3.64 -10.01 -12.43
CA ALA A 179 3.80 -8.99 -11.40
C ALA A 179 2.66 -7.96 -11.42
N ARG A 180 2.26 -7.47 -12.61
CA ARG A 180 1.13 -6.54 -12.76
C ARG A 180 -0.19 -7.15 -12.28
N ASN A 181 -0.49 -8.37 -12.69
CA ASN A 181 -1.70 -9.07 -12.26
C ASN A 181 -1.71 -9.25 -10.74
N TRP A 182 -0.56 -9.62 -10.17
CA TRP A 182 -0.39 -9.78 -8.73
C TRP A 182 -0.58 -8.47 -7.95
N PHE A 183 -0.11 -7.33 -8.47
CA PHE A 183 -0.34 -6.02 -7.83
C PHE A 183 -1.81 -5.58 -7.82
N LEU A 184 -2.63 -6.11 -8.73
CA LEU A 184 -4.05 -5.77 -8.84
C LEU A 184 -4.96 -6.63 -7.97
N ASP A 185 -4.56 -7.86 -7.62
CA ASP A 185 -5.48 -8.87 -7.05
C ASP A 185 -5.23 -9.11 -5.55
N THR A 186 -4.17 -9.83 -5.19
CA THR A 186 -3.82 -10.14 -3.80
C THR A 186 -2.33 -10.33 -3.69
N ALA A 187 -1.63 -9.48 -2.93
CA ALA A 187 -0.18 -9.55 -2.85
C ALA A 187 0.29 -10.65 -1.86
N ASP A 188 -0.03 -11.92 -2.16
CA ASP A 188 0.47 -13.04 -1.35
C ASP A 188 1.99 -13.21 -1.47
N GLN A 189 2.59 -13.85 -0.46
CA GLN A 189 4.04 -14.02 -0.37
C GLN A 189 4.58 -15.06 -1.38
N THR A 190 3.70 -15.92 -1.92
CA THR A 190 4.05 -17.02 -2.81
C THR A 190 4.46 -16.50 -4.17
N MET A 191 3.69 -15.59 -4.74
CA MET A 191 3.99 -15.03 -6.06
C MET A 191 5.33 -14.28 -6.10
N TYR A 192 5.70 -13.59 -5.02
CA TYR A 192 6.99 -12.90 -4.97
C TYR A 192 8.17 -13.87 -5.09
N GLU A 193 8.13 -15.02 -4.41
CA GLU A 193 9.21 -16.00 -4.54
C GLU A 193 9.28 -16.58 -5.95
N THR A 194 8.12 -16.76 -6.62
CA THR A 194 8.08 -17.12 -8.04
C THR A 194 8.72 -16.04 -8.92
N LEU A 195 8.32 -14.77 -8.79
CA LEU A 195 8.89 -13.65 -9.56
C LEU A 195 10.40 -13.53 -9.35
N LYS A 196 10.85 -13.66 -8.09
CA LYS A 196 12.26 -13.62 -7.72
C LYS A 196 13.03 -14.78 -8.31
N GLN A 197 12.49 -15.99 -8.31
CA GLN A 197 13.10 -17.14 -8.97
C GLN A 197 13.24 -16.88 -10.47
N THR A 198 12.14 -16.50 -11.14
CA THR A 198 12.12 -16.23 -12.58
C THR A 198 13.10 -15.12 -12.97
N GLY A 199 13.15 -14.01 -12.22
CA GLY A 199 14.11 -12.93 -12.50
C GLY A 199 15.57 -13.36 -12.31
N ASN A 200 15.87 -14.20 -11.31
CA ASN A 200 17.22 -14.75 -11.15
C ASN A 200 17.60 -15.69 -12.30
N GLU A 201 16.66 -16.49 -12.81
CA GLU A 201 16.86 -17.32 -13.99
C GLU A 201 17.11 -16.46 -15.24
N ILE A 202 16.36 -15.36 -15.41
CA ILE A 202 16.55 -14.38 -16.48
C ILE A 202 17.96 -13.76 -16.41
N ILE A 203 18.37 -13.29 -15.23
CA ILE A 203 19.71 -12.72 -15.00
C ILE A 203 20.79 -13.75 -15.38
N THR A 204 20.63 -14.99 -14.93
CA THR A 204 21.58 -16.07 -15.21
C THR A 204 21.67 -16.35 -16.72
N LYS A 205 20.54 -16.42 -17.42
CA LYS A 205 20.51 -16.61 -18.88
C LYS A 205 21.19 -15.46 -19.62
N LEU A 206 20.91 -14.22 -19.23
CA LEU A 206 21.59 -13.04 -19.79
C LEU A 206 23.10 -13.11 -19.57
N GLN A 207 23.57 -13.49 -18.38
CA GLN A 207 25.00 -13.63 -18.09
C GLN A 207 25.67 -14.71 -18.96
N THR A 208 25.00 -15.84 -19.17
CA THR A 208 25.47 -16.90 -20.07
C THR A 208 25.57 -16.41 -21.51
N ILE A 209 24.51 -15.80 -22.04
CA ILE A 209 24.46 -15.20 -23.39
C ILE A 209 25.59 -14.17 -23.55
N THR A 210 25.79 -13.32 -22.55
CA THR A 210 26.84 -12.29 -22.54
C THR A 210 28.22 -12.89 -22.67
N SER A 211 28.48 -13.96 -21.91
CA SER A 211 29.79 -14.63 -21.89
C SER A 211 30.04 -15.41 -23.18
N GLN A 212 29.00 -16.09 -23.69
CA GLN A 212 29.07 -16.91 -24.90
C GLN A 212 29.29 -16.07 -26.17
N TYR A 213 28.63 -14.91 -26.27
CA TYR A 213 28.66 -14.06 -27.47
C TYR A 213 29.43 -12.74 -27.28
N GLN A 214 30.10 -12.54 -26.15
CA GLN A 214 30.89 -11.36 -25.82
C GLN A 214 30.11 -10.03 -25.91
N LEU A 215 28.83 -10.05 -25.53
CA LEU A 215 27.90 -8.93 -25.69
C LEU A 215 28.03 -7.91 -24.55
N ALA A 216 28.95 -6.96 -24.64
CA ALA A 216 29.20 -5.96 -23.58
C ALA A 216 27.95 -5.15 -23.15
N ASN A 217 26.93 -5.02 -24.01
CA ASN A 217 25.77 -4.17 -23.79
C ASN A 217 24.66 -4.80 -22.93
N THR A 218 24.73 -6.10 -22.63
CA THR A 218 23.74 -6.80 -21.78
C THR A 218 23.88 -6.46 -20.29
N ALA A 219 25.04 -5.98 -19.84
CA ALA A 219 25.33 -5.65 -18.44
C ALA A 219 24.35 -4.63 -17.87
N LYS A 220 23.94 -3.64 -18.68
CA LYS A 220 22.93 -2.65 -18.29
C LYS A 220 21.56 -3.30 -18.07
N THR A 221 21.18 -4.25 -18.93
CA THR A 221 19.93 -5.01 -18.77
C THR A 221 19.95 -5.83 -17.48
N ILE A 222 21.05 -6.56 -17.22
CA ILE A 222 21.19 -7.36 -16.00
C ILE A 222 21.05 -6.50 -14.73
N LYS A 223 21.67 -5.31 -14.74
CA LYS A 223 21.55 -4.35 -13.62
C LYS A 223 20.11 -3.86 -13.45
N SER A 224 19.43 -3.52 -14.55
CA SER A 224 18.03 -3.10 -14.51
C SER A 224 17.09 -4.21 -14.03
N GLU A 225 17.31 -5.45 -14.47
CA GLU A 225 16.56 -6.62 -14.01
C GLU A 225 16.72 -6.85 -12.50
N SER A 226 17.96 -6.74 -12.00
CA SER A 226 18.24 -6.84 -10.56
C SER A 226 17.51 -5.74 -9.77
N LYS A 227 17.45 -4.53 -10.32
CA LYS A 227 16.73 -3.41 -9.70
C LYS A 227 15.21 -3.63 -9.72
N LEU A 228 14.68 -4.22 -10.79
CA LEU A 228 13.26 -4.57 -10.90
C LEU A 228 12.85 -5.58 -9.81
N LEU A 229 13.67 -6.61 -9.57
CA LEU A 229 13.45 -7.55 -8.46
C LEU A 229 13.48 -6.87 -7.08
N GLU A 230 14.36 -5.89 -6.89
CA GLU A 230 14.40 -5.10 -5.66
C GLU A 230 13.09 -4.33 -5.45
N LEU A 231 12.56 -3.70 -6.50
CA LEU A 231 11.29 -2.98 -6.46
C LEU A 231 10.12 -3.90 -6.13
N TYR A 232 10.05 -5.09 -6.74
CA TYR A 232 9.04 -6.09 -6.39
C TYR A 232 9.13 -6.49 -4.91
N GLY A 233 10.34 -6.69 -4.38
CA GLY A 233 10.54 -6.99 -2.96
C GLY A 233 10.11 -5.85 -2.02
N GLN A 234 10.26 -4.59 -2.44
CA GLN A 234 9.74 -3.45 -1.69
C GLN A 234 8.22 -3.40 -1.71
N LEU A 235 7.58 -3.68 -2.85
CA LEU A 235 6.13 -3.71 -3.00
C LEU A 235 5.47 -4.79 -2.12
N VAL A 236 6.08 -5.97 -1.99
CA VAL A 236 5.65 -6.99 -1.01
C VAL A 236 5.59 -6.42 0.39
N LYS A 237 6.68 -5.76 0.82
CA LYS A 237 6.79 -5.21 2.18
C LYS A 237 5.71 -4.18 2.44
N ILE A 238 5.45 -3.31 1.46
CA ILE A 238 4.39 -2.31 1.55
C ILE A 238 3.03 -3.00 1.67
N ASN A 239 2.73 -4.03 0.87
CA ASN A 239 1.45 -4.71 0.98
C ASN A 239 1.26 -5.36 2.36
N LEU A 240 2.28 -6.05 2.88
CA LEU A 240 2.25 -6.62 4.23
C LEU A 240 2.09 -5.57 5.33
N SER A 241 2.52 -4.33 5.08
CA SER A 241 2.30 -3.20 5.97
C SER A 241 0.88 -2.65 5.85
N VAL A 242 0.32 -2.57 4.63
CA VAL A 242 -1.09 -2.20 4.41
C VAL A 242 -2.02 -3.22 5.07
N ASP A 243 -1.78 -4.52 4.89
CA ASP A 243 -2.55 -5.60 5.51
C ASP A 243 -2.46 -5.59 7.05
N ALA A 244 -1.40 -5.00 7.62
CA ALA A 244 -1.27 -4.85 9.07
C ALA A 244 -2.03 -3.63 9.63
N LEU A 245 -2.40 -2.67 8.76
CA LEU A 245 -3.15 -1.47 9.12
C LEU A 245 -4.63 -1.55 8.67
N GLY A 246 -4.94 -2.46 7.74
CA GLY A 246 -6.28 -2.85 7.25
C GLY A 246 -6.98 -3.79 8.20
#